data_AF-A0A510IX50-F1
#
_entry.id   AF-A0A510IX50-F1
#
_cell.length_a   1.000
_cell.length_b   1.000
_cell.length_c   1.000
_cell.angle_alpha   90.00
_cell.angle_beta   90.00
_cell.angle_gamma   90.00
#
_symmetry.space_group_name_H-M   'P 1'
#
loop_
_entity.id
_entity.type
_entity.pdbx_description
1 polymer ?
#
loop_
_entity_poly.entity_id
_entity_poly.type
_entity_poly.pdbx_seq_one_letter_code
_entity_poly.pdbx_strand_id
1 'polypeptide(L)'
;MSFQYGIGGRPGMSAFYDPSTQCFSLAKNAGPGSIAHEWFHALDHHLAQKAFSDTSQTMYASEAWLRDATPIPHRLNDLLFACFKAIMLDEEGRKPSGLVKASLKVDEANGSIYYSEPVELCARAFEAFIQDSNISNNFLVAGSKASEEAKLGLYPLGQQRRQINQAFEHYFACLGQALLANSGLA
;
A
#
# COMPACT_ATOMS: atom_id res chain seq x y z
N MET A 1 9.62 -2.37 15.99
CA MET A 1 9.08 -1.16 15.32
C MET A 1 9.28 0.03 16.25
N SER A 2 10.03 1.03 15.81
CA SER A 2 10.23 2.29 16.55
C SER A 2 9.58 3.44 15.78
N PHE A 3 8.78 4.23 16.47
CA PHE A 3 8.15 5.43 15.92
C PHE A 3 9.00 6.65 16.27
N GLN A 4 9.53 7.35 15.26
CA GLN A 4 10.37 8.53 15.47
C GLN A 4 9.67 9.76 14.90
N TYR A 5 9.29 10.69 15.79
CA TYR A 5 8.69 11.96 15.42
C TYR A 5 9.77 13.05 15.35
N GLY A 6 9.91 13.69 14.18
CA GLY A 6 10.75 14.87 14.01
C GLY A 6 12.21 14.62 13.63
N ILE A 7 12.53 13.45 13.09
CA ILE A 7 13.84 13.10 12.53
C ILE A 7 13.62 12.66 11.07
N GLY A 8 14.47 13.07 10.14
CA GLY A 8 14.41 12.62 8.73
C GLY A 8 13.76 13.59 7.72
N GLY A 9 13.38 14.80 8.13
CA GLY A 9 12.82 15.80 7.20
C GLY A 9 13.84 16.27 6.15
N ARG A 10 13.75 15.75 4.93
CA ARG A 10 14.29 16.41 3.72
C ARG A 10 13.23 17.38 3.19
N PRO A 11 13.59 18.54 2.61
CA PRO A 11 12.62 19.41 1.95
C PRO A 11 11.81 18.61 0.92
N GLY A 12 10.49 18.50 1.10
CA GLY A 12 9.57 17.80 0.19
C GLY A 12 9.15 16.37 0.60
N MET A 13 9.75 15.75 1.62
CA MET A 13 9.35 14.43 2.11
C MET A 13 8.60 14.53 3.44
N SER A 14 7.41 13.92 3.49
CA SER A 14 6.45 14.14 4.58
C SER A 14 6.49 13.04 5.64
N ALA A 15 6.61 11.80 5.21
CA ALA A 15 7.01 10.68 6.06
C ALA A 15 7.90 9.76 5.23
N PHE A 16 8.61 8.85 5.90
CA PHE A 16 9.48 7.88 5.24
C PHE A 16 9.54 6.61 6.08
N TYR A 17 9.28 5.47 5.44
CA TYR A 17 9.61 4.16 6.00
C TYR A 17 10.97 3.67 5.50
N ASP A 18 11.84 3.27 6.43
CA ASP A 18 13.12 2.62 6.13
C ASP A 18 13.03 1.11 6.43
N PRO A 19 13.08 0.24 5.40
CA PRO A 19 13.08 -1.21 5.57
C PRO A 19 14.26 -1.72 6.40
N SER A 20 15.44 -1.11 6.25
CA SER A 20 16.68 -1.58 6.87
C SER A 20 16.68 -1.39 8.39
N THR A 21 16.00 -0.35 8.87
CA THR A 21 15.88 -0.02 10.29
C THR A 21 14.50 -0.32 10.86
N GLN A 22 13.54 -0.72 10.02
CA GLN A 22 12.11 -0.84 10.35
C GLN A 22 11.58 0.42 11.06
N CYS A 23 12.11 1.58 10.67
CA CYS A 23 11.81 2.86 11.29
C CYS A 23 10.80 3.62 10.43
N PHE A 24 9.78 4.12 11.10
CA PHE A 24 8.81 5.03 10.53
C PHE A 24 9.12 6.44 11.04
N SER A 25 9.49 7.34 10.13
CA SER A 25 9.87 8.71 10.44
C SER A 25 8.86 9.70 9.88
N LEU A 26 8.33 10.59 10.72
CA LEU A 26 7.52 11.73 10.29
C LEU A 26 8.38 12.99 10.22
N ALA A 27 8.35 13.68 9.08
CA ALA A 27 8.93 15.01 8.99
C ALA A 27 8.11 15.99 9.84
N LYS A 28 8.78 16.93 10.50
CA LYS A 28 8.11 18.01 11.28
C LYS A 28 7.13 18.85 10.44
N ASN A 29 7.32 18.88 9.11
CA ASN A 29 6.50 19.59 8.13
C ASN A 29 5.89 18.62 7.11
N ALA A 30 5.52 17.41 7.54
CA ALA A 30 4.79 16.49 6.71
C ALA A 30 3.59 17.19 6.09
N GLY A 31 3.59 17.35 4.77
CA GLY A 31 2.45 17.85 4.03
C GLY A 31 1.22 16.99 4.38
N PRO A 32 0.02 17.59 4.40
CA PRO A 32 -1.20 16.82 4.62
C PRO A 32 -1.26 15.67 3.61
N GLY A 33 -1.46 14.43 4.08
CA GLY A 33 -1.94 13.34 3.23
C GLY A 33 -1.03 12.15 2.91
N SER A 34 0.09 11.95 3.61
CA SER A 34 1.08 10.88 3.28
C SER A 34 1.19 9.76 4.32
N ILE A 35 0.54 9.86 5.49
CA ILE A 35 0.73 8.89 6.58
C ILE A 35 0.22 7.51 6.19
N ALA A 36 -0.94 7.42 5.52
CA ALA A 36 -1.49 6.14 5.09
C ALA A 36 -0.55 5.41 4.11
N HIS A 37 0.05 6.17 3.19
CA HIS A 37 0.99 5.67 2.20
C HIS A 37 2.22 5.04 2.87
N GLU A 38 2.88 5.80 3.73
CA GLU A 38 4.11 5.36 4.41
C GLU A 38 3.84 4.24 5.43
N TRP A 39 2.66 4.26 6.07
CA TRP A 39 2.25 3.16 6.94
C TRP A 39 2.07 1.86 6.14
N PHE A 40 1.53 1.96 4.92
CA PHE A 40 1.38 0.81 4.06
C PHE A 40 2.73 0.25 3.61
N HIS A 41 3.72 1.08 3.28
CA HIS A 41 5.09 0.59 3.04
C HIS A 41 5.62 -0.24 4.22
N ALA A 42 5.42 0.24 5.44
CA ALA A 42 5.84 -0.49 6.63
C ALA A 42 5.11 -1.84 6.78
N LEU A 43 3.80 -1.84 6.55
CA LEU A 43 2.99 -3.07 6.58
C LEU A 43 3.43 -4.05 5.50
N ASP A 44 3.57 -3.60 4.26
CA ASP A 44 3.91 -4.41 3.10
C ASP A 44 5.28 -5.06 3.26
N HIS A 45 6.25 -4.31 3.78
CA HIS A 45 7.56 -4.85 4.17
C HIS A 45 7.45 -5.88 5.30
N HIS A 46 6.69 -5.59 6.36
CA HIS A 46 6.51 -6.51 7.48
C HIS A 46 5.87 -7.83 7.05
N LEU A 47 4.89 -7.77 6.15
CA LEU A 47 4.14 -8.93 5.68
C LEU A 47 4.95 -9.82 4.75
N ALA A 48 6.04 -9.36 4.14
CA ALA A 48 6.82 -10.15 3.18
C ALA A 48 7.25 -11.50 3.79
N GLN A 49 7.89 -11.47 4.96
CA GLN A 49 8.36 -12.66 5.68
C GLN A 49 7.24 -13.48 6.34
N LYS A 50 6.00 -12.96 6.35
CA LYS A 50 4.81 -13.67 6.86
C LYS A 50 4.01 -14.33 5.73
N ALA A 51 4.07 -13.74 4.55
CA ALA A 51 3.34 -14.16 3.36
C ALA A 51 4.15 -15.14 2.50
N PHE A 52 5.48 -15.08 2.55
CA PHE A 52 6.37 -15.83 1.67
C PHE A 52 7.57 -16.42 2.42
N SER A 53 8.08 -17.57 1.95
CA SER A 53 9.18 -18.29 2.62
C SER A 53 10.58 -17.97 2.08
N ASP A 54 10.67 -17.29 0.94
CA ASP A 54 11.90 -17.07 0.15
C ASP A 54 12.18 -15.58 -0.13
N THR A 55 11.72 -14.69 0.77
CA THR A 55 11.97 -13.24 0.69
C THR A 55 13.28 -12.82 1.36
N SER A 56 13.94 -11.79 0.84
CA SER A 56 15.03 -11.12 1.54
C SER A 56 14.53 -10.23 2.69
N GLN A 57 15.43 -9.76 3.56
CA GLN A 57 15.08 -8.88 4.69
C GLN A 57 14.62 -7.48 4.30
N THR A 58 14.77 -7.08 3.04
CA THR A 58 14.41 -5.74 2.55
C THR A 58 13.30 -5.79 1.50
N MET A 59 12.74 -6.99 1.24
CA MET A 59 11.73 -7.20 0.21
C MET A 59 10.34 -6.89 0.76
N TYR A 60 9.49 -6.32 -0.09
CA TYR A 60 8.08 -6.05 0.23
C TYR A 60 7.18 -7.20 -0.24
N ALA A 61 6.04 -7.41 0.42
CA ALA A 61 5.13 -8.49 0.05
C ALA A 61 4.52 -8.29 -1.35
N SER A 62 4.20 -7.06 -1.73
CA SER A 62 3.69 -6.73 -3.07
C SER A 62 4.72 -7.03 -4.17
N GLU A 63 5.99 -6.75 -3.92
CA GLU A 63 7.10 -7.10 -4.82
C GLU A 63 7.30 -8.62 -4.89
N ALA A 64 7.34 -9.29 -3.73
CA ALA A 64 7.48 -10.74 -3.65
C ALA A 64 6.35 -11.46 -4.41
N TRP A 65 5.12 -10.97 -4.26
CA TRP A 65 3.95 -11.50 -4.95
C TRP A 65 4.08 -11.38 -6.48
N LEU A 66 4.51 -10.21 -6.99
CA LEU A 66 4.68 -10.02 -8.43
C LEU A 66 5.82 -10.88 -9.01
N ARG A 67 6.82 -11.24 -8.19
CA ARG A 67 7.95 -12.09 -8.57
C ARG A 67 7.67 -13.60 -8.42
N ASP A 68 6.42 -13.99 -8.15
CA ASP A 68 6.02 -15.38 -7.92
C ASP A 68 6.83 -16.06 -6.79
N ALA A 69 7.14 -15.33 -5.71
CA ALA A 69 7.75 -15.88 -4.51
C ALA A 69 6.88 -16.98 -3.87
N THR A 70 7.49 -17.89 -3.12
CA THR A 70 6.84 -19.09 -2.57
C THR A 70 5.87 -18.73 -1.43
N PRO A 71 4.54 -18.87 -1.62
CA PRO A 71 3.58 -18.44 -0.61
C PRO A 71 3.54 -19.37 0.61
N ILE A 72 3.40 -18.78 1.79
CA ILE A 72 3.09 -19.52 3.02
C ILE A 72 1.56 -19.67 3.12
N PRO A 73 1.02 -20.91 3.16
CA PRO A 73 -0.43 -21.13 3.24
C PRO A 73 -1.04 -20.54 4.52
N HIS A 74 -1.88 -19.52 4.36
CA HIS A 74 -2.62 -18.91 5.46
C HIS A 74 -3.78 -18.08 4.92
N ARG A 75 -4.96 -18.14 5.57
CA ARG A 75 -6.16 -17.41 5.11
C ARG A 75 -5.93 -15.90 4.98
N LEU A 76 -5.19 -15.28 5.90
CA LEU A 76 -4.85 -13.85 5.78
C LEU A 76 -3.93 -13.57 4.57
N ASN A 77 -3.04 -14.49 4.21
CA ASN A 77 -2.17 -14.34 3.05
C ASN A 77 -3.00 -14.45 1.76
N ASP A 78 -4.00 -15.35 1.70
CA ASP A 78 -4.92 -15.43 0.57
C ASP A 78 -5.69 -14.11 0.35
N LEU A 79 -6.14 -13.48 1.44
CA LEU A 79 -6.82 -12.18 1.41
C LEU A 79 -5.85 -11.05 1.02
N LEU A 80 -4.62 -11.07 1.50
CA LEU A 80 -3.57 -10.12 1.07
C LEU A 80 -3.33 -10.23 -0.44
N PHE A 81 -3.21 -11.45 -0.96
CA PHE A 81 -3.03 -11.69 -2.40
C PHE A 81 -4.26 -11.28 -3.21
N ALA A 82 -5.46 -11.34 -2.63
CA ALA A 82 -6.66 -10.79 -3.27
C ALA A 82 -6.58 -9.26 -3.40
N CYS A 83 -6.03 -8.55 -2.40
CA CYS A 83 -5.74 -7.11 -2.53
C CYS A 83 -4.75 -6.84 -3.66
N PHE A 84 -3.63 -7.56 -3.72
CA PHE A 84 -2.62 -7.39 -4.78
C PHE A 84 -3.21 -7.64 -6.18
N LYS A 85 -4.02 -8.68 -6.33
CA LYS A 85 -4.76 -8.95 -7.58
C LYS A 85 -5.67 -7.79 -7.98
N ALA A 86 -6.48 -7.27 -7.05
CA ALA A 86 -7.39 -6.15 -7.33
C ALA A 86 -6.65 -4.86 -7.72
N ILE A 87 -5.42 -4.68 -7.24
CA ILE A 87 -4.59 -3.51 -7.52
C ILE A 87 -3.87 -3.65 -8.86
N MET A 88 -3.20 -4.79 -9.09
CA MET A 88 -2.25 -4.95 -10.19
C MET A 88 -2.86 -5.55 -11.45
N LEU A 89 -3.97 -6.28 -11.35
CA LEU A 89 -4.60 -6.97 -12.47
C LEU A 89 -5.94 -6.32 -12.89
N ASP A 90 -6.35 -6.58 -14.13
CA ASP A 90 -7.69 -6.25 -14.63
C ASP A 90 -8.78 -7.12 -13.99
N GLU A 91 -10.05 -6.85 -14.33
CA GLU A 91 -11.20 -7.54 -13.74
C GLU A 91 -11.17 -9.05 -13.98
N GLU A 92 -10.58 -9.47 -15.10
CA GLU A 92 -10.38 -10.88 -15.44
C GLU A 92 -9.14 -11.50 -14.79
N GLY A 93 -8.30 -10.71 -14.10
CA GLY A 93 -7.10 -11.19 -13.41
C GLY A 93 -6.00 -11.65 -14.35
N ARG A 94 -5.92 -11.13 -15.58
CA ARG A 94 -5.02 -11.63 -16.64
C ARG A 94 -4.06 -10.59 -17.18
N LYS A 95 -4.45 -9.31 -17.18
CA LYS A 95 -3.61 -8.24 -17.73
C LYS A 95 -3.36 -7.16 -16.67
N PRO A 96 -2.38 -6.27 -16.89
CA PRO A 96 -2.19 -5.13 -16.01
C PRO A 96 -3.45 -4.28 -15.88
N SER A 97 -3.74 -3.86 -14.65
CA SER A 97 -4.88 -3.01 -14.33
C SER A 97 -4.79 -1.63 -14.98
N GLY A 98 -5.89 -0.87 -14.93
CA GLY A 98 -5.91 0.53 -15.38
C GLY A 98 -4.87 1.39 -14.63
N LEU A 99 -4.76 1.19 -13.32
CA LEU A 99 -3.77 1.86 -12.47
C LEU A 99 -2.32 1.56 -12.89
N VAL A 100 -2.00 0.29 -13.18
CA VAL A 100 -0.65 -0.09 -13.64
C VAL A 100 -0.32 0.57 -14.98
N LYS A 101 -1.26 0.52 -15.94
CA LYS A 101 -1.07 1.14 -17.26
C LYS A 101 -0.86 2.65 -17.17
N ALA A 102 -1.64 3.35 -16.35
CA ALA A 102 -1.47 4.78 -16.13
C ALA A 102 -0.11 5.09 -15.50
N SER A 103 0.29 4.30 -14.51
CA SER A 103 1.58 4.46 -13.81
C SER A 103 2.78 4.24 -14.73
N LEU A 104 2.74 3.19 -15.57
CA LEU A 104 3.76 2.93 -16.59
C LEU A 104 3.90 4.09 -17.60
N LYS A 105 2.79 4.70 -18.01
CA LYS A 105 2.80 5.84 -18.93
C LYS A 105 3.47 7.07 -18.33
N VAL A 106 3.25 7.33 -17.04
CA VAL A 106 3.90 8.45 -16.34
C VAL A 106 5.39 8.18 -16.16
N ASP A 107 5.75 6.96 -15.79
CA ASP A 107 7.13 6.52 -15.67
C ASP A 107 7.91 6.67 -16.99
N GLU A 108 7.32 6.24 -18.12
CA GLU A 108 7.90 6.42 -19.45
C GLU A 108 8.10 7.90 -19.80
N ALA A 109 7.11 8.76 -19.52
CA ALA A 109 7.20 10.20 -19.76
C ALA A 109 8.28 10.89 -18.91
N ASN A 110 8.52 10.38 -17.70
CA ASN A 110 9.51 10.93 -16.76
C ASN A 110 10.90 10.28 -16.89
N GLY A 111 11.04 9.18 -17.64
CA GLY A 111 12.27 8.42 -17.73
C GLY A 111 12.66 7.76 -16.39
N SER A 112 11.69 7.43 -15.55
CA SER A 112 11.87 6.80 -14.23
C SER A 112 11.09 5.51 -14.12
N ILE A 113 11.44 4.65 -13.15
CA ILE A 113 10.59 3.53 -12.73
C ILE A 113 10.30 3.79 -11.27
N TYR A 114 9.13 4.35 -10.98
CA TYR A 114 8.72 4.71 -9.63
C TYR A 114 7.23 4.45 -9.46
N TYR A 115 6.39 5.10 -10.25
CA TYR A 115 4.94 4.96 -10.10
C TYR A 115 4.48 3.53 -10.41
N SER A 116 5.11 2.84 -11.34
CA SER A 116 4.77 1.46 -11.69
C SER A 116 5.33 0.41 -10.74
N GLU A 117 6.12 0.79 -9.73
CA GLU A 117 6.62 -0.17 -8.75
C GLU A 117 5.46 -0.79 -7.95
N PRO A 118 5.47 -2.11 -7.69
CA PRO A 118 4.37 -2.78 -6.98
C PRO A 118 4.09 -2.20 -5.60
N VAL A 119 5.17 -1.79 -4.93
CA VAL A 119 5.16 -1.20 -3.59
C VAL A 119 4.42 0.15 -3.61
N GLU A 120 4.72 0.99 -4.60
CA GLU A 120 4.09 2.31 -4.82
C GLU A 120 2.64 2.21 -5.30
N LEU A 121 2.35 1.24 -6.18
CA LEU A 121 0.98 0.94 -6.61
C LEU A 121 0.09 0.57 -5.43
N CYS A 122 0.57 -0.34 -4.57
CA CYS A 122 -0.19 -0.79 -3.41
C CYS A 122 -0.33 0.29 -2.34
N ALA A 123 0.70 1.10 -2.11
CA ALA A 123 0.64 2.22 -1.18
C ALA A 123 -0.38 3.29 -1.61
N ARG A 124 -0.38 3.69 -2.89
CA ARG A 124 -1.40 4.62 -3.44
C ARG A 124 -2.82 4.03 -3.42
N ALA A 125 -2.94 2.73 -3.67
CA ALA A 125 -4.23 2.05 -3.57
C ALA A 125 -4.77 2.04 -2.13
N PHE A 126 -3.91 1.79 -1.15
CA PHE A 126 -4.28 1.85 0.27
C PHE A 126 -4.62 3.27 0.72
N GLU A 127 -3.87 4.26 0.24
CA GLU A 127 -4.16 5.68 0.47
C GLU A 127 -5.59 6.04 -0.01
N ALA A 128 -5.96 5.59 -1.22
CA ALA A 128 -7.31 5.79 -1.75
C ALA A 128 -8.39 5.10 -0.90
N PHE A 129 -8.10 3.91 -0.36
CA PHE A 129 -8.98 3.19 0.56
C PHE A 129 -9.19 3.97 1.87
N ILE A 130 -8.13 4.47 2.49
CA ILE A 130 -8.23 5.26 3.72
C ILE A 130 -9.00 6.56 3.49
N GLN A 131 -8.82 7.23 2.34
CA GLN A 131 -9.61 8.43 2.01
C GLN A 131 -11.10 8.16 1.86
N ASP A 132 -11.50 6.94 1.51
CA ASP A 132 -12.90 6.55 1.39
C ASP A 132 -13.51 6.07 2.71
N SER A 133 -12.70 5.94 3.76
CA SER A 133 -13.18 5.54 5.08
C SER A 133 -13.94 6.66 5.80
N ASN A 134 -14.75 6.28 6.80
CA ASN A 134 -15.51 7.25 7.60
C ASN A 134 -14.63 8.13 8.51
N ILE A 135 -13.34 7.81 8.67
CA ILE A 135 -12.41 8.61 9.48
C ILE A 135 -11.71 9.61 8.55
N SER A 136 -12.20 10.84 8.53
CA SER A 136 -11.61 11.92 7.74
C SER A 136 -10.56 12.68 8.57
N ASN A 137 -9.28 12.51 8.20
CA ASN A 137 -8.20 13.31 8.76
C ASN A 137 -7.22 13.67 7.64
N ASN A 138 -7.02 14.98 7.40
CA ASN A 138 -6.14 15.49 6.35
C ASN A 138 -4.65 15.12 6.55
N PHE A 139 -4.27 14.70 7.76
CA PHE A 139 -2.94 14.12 8.00
C PHE A 139 -2.83 12.68 7.49
N LEU A 140 -3.94 11.92 7.50
CA LEU A 140 -3.97 10.54 7.01
C LEU A 140 -3.91 10.50 5.49
N VAL A 141 -4.79 11.26 4.82
CA VAL A 141 -4.86 11.33 3.35
C VAL A 141 -5.35 12.71 2.89
N ALA A 142 -4.73 13.24 1.84
CA ALA A 142 -5.18 14.44 1.15
C ALA A 142 -4.69 14.40 -0.30
N GLY A 143 -5.48 13.86 -1.23
CA GLY A 143 -5.12 14.02 -2.65
C GLY A 143 -5.65 13.00 -3.64
N SER A 144 -6.00 11.77 -3.23
CA SER A 144 -6.30 10.66 -4.16
C SER A 144 -7.49 10.84 -5.13
N LYS A 145 -8.20 11.98 -5.06
CA LYS A 145 -9.37 12.31 -5.91
C LYS A 145 -9.18 13.57 -6.77
N ALA A 146 -8.26 14.46 -6.43
CA ALA A 146 -8.18 15.78 -7.05
C ALA A 146 -6.75 16.34 -7.24
N SER A 147 -5.72 15.65 -6.75
CA SER A 147 -4.32 16.04 -6.98
C SER A 147 -3.93 15.92 -8.46
N GLU A 148 -2.81 16.51 -8.85
CA GLU A 148 -2.28 16.35 -10.21
C GLU A 148 -2.01 14.87 -10.53
N GLU A 149 -1.51 14.10 -9.56
CA GLU A 149 -1.34 12.66 -9.68
C GLU A 149 -2.68 11.94 -9.91
N ALA A 150 -3.74 12.33 -9.19
CA ALA A 150 -5.07 11.77 -9.41
C ALA A 150 -5.61 12.09 -10.82
N LYS A 151 -5.34 13.29 -11.35
CA LYS A 151 -5.69 13.66 -12.73
C LYS A 151 -4.92 12.87 -13.77
N LEU A 152 -3.67 12.47 -13.46
CA LEU A 152 -2.85 11.59 -14.29
C LEU A 152 -3.28 10.10 -14.22
N GLY A 153 -4.27 9.76 -13.38
CA GLY A 153 -4.74 8.38 -13.22
C GLY A 153 -3.86 7.55 -12.28
N LEU A 154 -3.05 8.20 -11.44
CA LEU A 154 -2.17 7.55 -10.46
C LEU A 154 -2.90 7.15 -9.17
N TYR A 155 -4.22 7.09 -9.18
CA TYR A 155 -5.01 6.51 -8.11
C TYR A 155 -6.10 5.63 -8.71
N PRO A 156 -6.53 4.55 -8.01
CA PRO A 156 -7.62 3.74 -8.51
C PRO A 156 -8.91 4.56 -8.58
N LEU A 157 -9.71 4.32 -9.62
CA LEU A 157 -10.97 5.02 -9.88
C LEU A 157 -12.09 4.01 -10.18
N GLY A 158 -13.34 4.51 -10.12
CA GLY A 158 -14.51 3.77 -10.58
C GLY A 158 -14.67 2.39 -9.95
N GLN A 159 -14.83 1.36 -10.79
CA GLN A 159 -15.04 -0.01 -10.37
C GLN A 159 -13.81 -0.62 -9.69
N GLN A 160 -12.61 -0.35 -10.21
CA GLN A 160 -11.37 -0.83 -9.62
C GLN A 160 -11.20 -0.33 -8.17
N ARG A 161 -11.46 0.97 -7.92
CA ARG A 161 -11.40 1.53 -6.56
C ARG A 161 -12.34 0.81 -5.59
N ARG A 162 -13.57 0.51 -6.03
CA ARG A 162 -14.54 -0.23 -5.20
C ARG A 162 -14.08 -1.65 -4.90
N GLN A 163 -13.52 -2.36 -5.88
CA GLN A 163 -12.99 -3.71 -5.70
C GLN A 163 -11.80 -3.73 -4.73
N ILE A 164 -10.89 -2.75 -4.85
CA ILE A 164 -9.76 -2.57 -3.94
C ILE A 164 -10.27 -2.31 -2.52
N ASN A 165 -11.24 -1.41 -2.33
CA ASN A 165 -11.81 -1.13 -1.02
C ASN A 165 -12.43 -2.38 -0.39
N GLN A 166 -13.22 -3.14 -1.15
CA GLN A 166 -13.80 -4.41 -0.67
C GLN A 166 -12.74 -5.43 -0.28
N ALA A 167 -11.66 -5.55 -1.06
CA ALA A 167 -10.57 -6.47 -0.74
C ALA A 167 -9.87 -6.07 0.58
N PHE A 168 -9.57 -4.78 0.76
CA PHE A 168 -8.98 -4.29 2.01
C PHE A 168 -9.94 -4.43 3.20
N GLU A 169 -11.23 -4.12 3.04
CA GLU A 169 -12.24 -4.33 4.08
C GLU A 169 -12.27 -5.79 4.56
N HIS A 170 -12.28 -6.75 3.63
CA HIS A 170 -12.24 -8.17 3.98
C HIS A 170 -10.95 -8.57 4.68
N TYR A 171 -9.80 -8.09 4.20
CA TYR A 171 -8.50 -8.35 4.83
C TYR A 171 -8.46 -7.84 6.26
N PHE A 172 -8.78 -6.56 6.48
CA PHE A 172 -8.71 -5.94 7.81
C PHE A 172 -9.79 -6.43 8.77
N ALA A 173 -10.99 -6.77 8.28
CA ALA A 173 -12.02 -7.40 9.11
C ALA A 173 -11.55 -8.77 9.64
N CYS A 174 -10.98 -9.61 8.78
CA CYS A 174 -10.47 -10.92 9.18
C CYS A 174 -9.26 -10.80 10.13
N LEU A 175 -8.35 -9.85 9.86
CA LEU A 175 -7.22 -9.57 10.73
C LEU A 175 -7.68 -9.09 12.12
N GLY A 176 -8.63 -8.15 12.16
CA GLY A 176 -9.19 -7.64 13.41
C GLY A 176 -9.84 -8.73 14.25
N GLN A 177 -10.62 -9.62 13.63
CA GLN A 177 -11.22 -10.77 14.32
C GLN A 177 -10.16 -11.72 14.90
N ALA A 178 -9.11 -12.04 14.12
CA ALA A 178 -8.02 -12.90 14.58
C ALA A 178 -7.27 -12.29 15.77
N LEU A 179 -7.05 -10.97 15.76
CA LEU A 179 -6.41 -10.26 16.87
C LEU A 179 -7.27 -10.28 18.13
N LEU A 180 -8.57 -10.06 18.02
CA LEU A 180 -9.51 -10.10 19.15
C LEU A 180 -9.59 -11.50 19.78
N ALA A 181 -9.67 -12.55 18.94
CA ALA A 181 -9.67 -13.93 19.40
C ALA A 181 -8.39 -14.29 20.16
N ASN A 182 -7.23 -13.79 19.70
CA ASN A 182 -5.94 -14.04 20.37
C ASN A 182 -5.71 -13.21 21.64
N SER A 183 -6.44 -12.10 21.83
CA SER A 183 -6.29 -11.23 23.00
C SER A 183 -7.28 -11.54 24.13
N GLY A 184 -8.16 -12.54 23.95
CA GLY A 184 -9.11 -12.97 24.98
C GLY A 184 -10.21 -11.95 25.29
N LEU A 185 -10.42 -10.97 24.41
CA LEU A 185 -11.41 -9.89 24.54
C LEU A 185 -12.70 -10.16 23.73
N ALA A 186 -12.96 -11.44 23.41
CA ALA A 186 -14.14 -11.88 22.67
C ALA A 186 -15.29 -12.25 23.61
#